data_AF-A0A3D0X839-F1
#
_entry.id   AF-A0A3D0X839-F1
#
_cell.length_a   1.000
_cell.length_b   1.000
_cell.length_c   1.000
_cell.angle_alpha   90.00
_cell.angle_beta   90.00
_cell.angle_gamma   90.00
#
_symmetry.space_group_name_H-M   'P 1'
#
loop_
_entity.id
_entity.type
_entity.pdbx_description
1 polymer ?
#
loop_
_entity_poly.entity_id
_entity_poly.type
_entity_poly.pdbx_seq_one_letter_code
_entity_poly.pdbx_strand_id
1 'polypeptide(L)'
;MKLKLISIILFLVIMAALPISIVKCNFTNSDSGNSKIKNNVSEPSDSKQINDKKTLLCGLVAAQYDESYCDETIRAIAILMQSDYDAEPQKFHLKNKDIYLSKNEAENSIKEKYSDFEKAVNSVSEIKITKDNKTLYIPFAKISNGQTITDKEYDYLSPVASPWDCFNVNYEPENKCAGVSLCGLDYLCKSGMTAEKALKWYLPEFEIG
;
A
#
# COMPACT_ATOMS: atom_id res chain seq x y z
N MET A 1 16.24 40.98 23.15
CA MET A 1 16.55 40.26 21.89
C MET A 1 17.70 39.26 22.00
N LYS A 2 18.78 39.55 22.76
CA LYS A 2 19.95 38.65 22.87
C LYS A 2 19.67 37.27 23.51
N LEU A 3 18.69 37.17 24.42
CA LEU A 3 18.36 35.89 25.08
C LEU A 3 17.64 34.87 24.17
N LYS A 4 16.82 35.34 23.21
CA LYS A 4 16.10 34.46 22.26
C LYS A 4 17.04 33.88 21.19
N LEU A 5 18.07 34.63 20.80
CA LEU A 5 19.05 34.19 19.81
C LEU A 5 19.95 33.06 20.35
N ILE A 6 20.30 33.13 21.64
CA ILE A 6 21.13 32.12 22.31
C ILE A 6 20.39 30.77 22.41
N SER A 7 19.08 30.81 22.68
CA SER A 7 18.25 29.60 22.75
C SER A 7 18.11 28.88 21.40
N ILE A 8 18.06 29.63 20.29
CA ILE A 8 17.95 29.06 18.94
C ILE A 8 19.28 28.43 18.51
N ILE A 9 20.40 29.08 18.84
CA ILE A 9 21.74 28.56 18.52
C ILE A 9 22.03 27.28 19.34
N LEU A 10 21.63 27.23 20.61
CA LEU A 10 21.82 26.04 21.44
C LEU A 10 20.99 24.84 20.93
N PHE A 11 19.78 25.08 20.43
CA PHE A 11 18.94 24.02 19.86
C PHE A 11 19.51 23.44 18.55
N LEU A 12 20.13 24.29 17.72
CA LEU A 12 20.78 23.85 16.48
C LEU A 12 22.05 23.01 16.71
N VAL A 13 22.81 23.30 17.77
CA VAL A 13 24.03 22.53 18.11
C VAL A 13 23.70 21.13 18.65
N ILE A 14 22.57 20.97 19.35
CA ILE A 14 22.14 19.67 19.89
C ILE A 14 21.68 18.71 18.78
N MET A 15 21.09 19.23 17.69
CA MET A 15 20.69 18.41 16.53
C MET A 15 21.88 17.91 15.68
N ALA A 16 23.04 18.56 15.79
CA ALA A 16 24.25 18.17 15.06
C ALA A 16 25.08 17.07 15.77
N ALA A 17 24.71 16.68 16.99
CA ALA A 17 25.49 15.78 17.84
C ALA A 17 24.82 14.41 18.10
N LEU A 18 23.97 13.93 17.18
CA LEU A 18 23.54 12.54 17.20
C LEU A 18 24.64 11.66 16.59
N PRO A 19 25.08 10.59 17.26
CA PRO A 19 26.09 9.69 16.70
C PRO A 19 25.47 8.92 15.53
N ILE A 20 25.99 9.15 14.32
CA ILE A 20 25.79 8.23 13.19
C ILE A 20 26.58 6.97 13.51
N SER A 21 25.94 5.99 14.14
CA SER A 21 26.49 4.65 14.22
C SER A 21 26.43 4.00 12.84
N ILE A 22 27.55 4.06 12.12
CA ILE A 22 27.77 3.28 10.90
C ILE A 22 27.92 1.81 11.33
N VAL A 23 26.86 1.02 11.17
CA VAL A 23 26.96 -0.43 11.30
C VAL A 23 27.61 -0.95 10.02
N LYS A 24 28.90 -1.31 10.14
CA LYS A 24 29.66 -2.03 9.14
C LYS A 24 29.23 -3.51 9.20
N CYS A 25 28.29 -3.91 8.35
CA CYS A 25 27.99 -5.32 8.15
C CYS A 25 29.00 -5.93 7.17
N ASN A 26 29.71 -6.95 7.67
CA ASN A 26 30.61 -7.81 6.92
C ASN A 26 29.87 -8.50 5.77
N PHE A 27 30.49 -8.46 4.60
CA PHE A 27 30.14 -9.29 3.45
C PHE A 27 30.46 -10.75 3.79
N THR A 28 29.44 -11.60 3.90
CA THR A 28 29.60 -13.06 3.78
C THR A 28 29.12 -13.47 2.40
N ASN A 29 30.07 -13.82 1.54
CA ASN A 29 29.81 -14.49 0.27
C ASN A 29 29.02 -15.77 0.51
N SER A 30 27.96 -15.98 -0.25
CA SER A 30 27.35 -17.30 -0.44
C SER A 30 26.82 -17.39 -1.87
N ASP A 31 27.68 -18.03 -2.68
CA ASP A 31 27.43 -18.88 -3.83
C ASP A 31 26.44 -18.48 -4.93
N SER A 32 27.06 -18.24 -6.09
CA SER A 32 26.52 -18.36 -7.42
C SER A 32 25.89 -19.75 -7.67
N GLY A 33 24.57 -19.78 -7.84
CA GLY A 33 23.82 -20.90 -8.40
C GLY A 33 23.11 -20.46 -9.68
N ASN A 34 23.77 -20.66 -10.81
CA ASN A 34 23.25 -20.39 -12.15
C ASN A 34 22.14 -21.41 -12.48
N SER A 35 20.92 -20.97 -12.77
CA SER A 35 19.92 -21.83 -13.44
C SER A 35 18.94 -21.01 -14.26
N LYS A 36 19.22 -20.95 -15.57
CA LYS A 36 18.25 -20.63 -16.62
C LYS A 36 17.24 -21.76 -16.71
N ILE A 37 15.97 -21.50 -16.42
CA ILE A 37 14.86 -22.28 -16.97
C ILE A 37 13.77 -21.32 -17.45
N LYS A 38 13.72 -21.15 -18.78
CA LYS A 38 12.52 -20.74 -19.50
C LYS A 38 11.48 -21.83 -19.28
N ASN A 39 10.26 -21.49 -18.90
CA ASN A 39 9.08 -22.30 -19.21
C ASN A 39 7.89 -21.37 -19.43
N ASN A 40 7.45 -21.28 -20.69
CA ASN A 40 6.11 -20.85 -21.04
C ASN A 40 5.15 -21.93 -20.54
N VAL A 41 4.32 -21.61 -19.56
CA VAL A 41 3.12 -22.38 -19.25
C VAL A 41 1.99 -21.38 -19.03
N SER A 42 1.05 -21.40 -19.96
CA SER A 42 -0.26 -20.78 -19.83
C SER A 42 -0.94 -21.30 -18.57
N GLU A 43 -1.06 -20.45 -17.53
CA GLU A 43 -1.75 -20.80 -16.30
C GLU A 43 -3.27 -20.76 -16.47
N PRO A 44 -4.01 -21.75 -15.94
CA PRO A 44 -5.45 -21.76 -15.93
C PRO A 44 -5.98 -20.69 -14.96
N SER A 45 -7.06 -20.00 -15.33
CA SER A 45 -7.70 -18.97 -14.50
C SER A 45 -8.10 -19.53 -13.12
N ASP A 46 -7.36 -19.12 -12.08
CA ASP A 46 -7.48 -19.56 -10.68
C ASP A 46 -8.76 -19.07 -9.95
N SER A 47 -9.63 -18.32 -10.62
CA SER A 47 -10.87 -17.77 -10.04
C SER A 47 -11.94 -18.82 -9.68
N LYS A 48 -11.79 -20.09 -10.10
CA LYS A 48 -12.79 -21.14 -9.88
C LYS A 48 -12.89 -21.66 -8.43
N GLN A 49 -11.99 -21.25 -7.53
CA GLN A 49 -11.97 -21.80 -6.16
C GLN A 49 -12.69 -20.93 -5.11
N ILE A 50 -12.94 -19.65 -5.39
CA ILE A 50 -13.65 -18.73 -4.48
C ILE A 50 -14.92 -18.25 -5.18
N ASN A 51 -16.05 -18.85 -4.84
CA ASN A 51 -17.33 -18.56 -5.49
C ASN A 51 -18.01 -17.27 -4.98
N ASP A 52 -17.52 -16.69 -3.88
CA ASP A 52 -18.07 -15.48 -3.28
C ASP A 52 -17.10 -14.30 -3.39
N LYS A 53 -17.48 -13.28 -4.18
CA LYS A 53 -16.68 -12.05 -4.38
C LYS A 53 -16.41 -11.33 -3.05
N LYS A 54 -17.33 -11.38 -2.08
CA LYS A 54 -17.10 -10.72 -0.78
C LYS A 54 -15.98 -11.39 0.00
N THR A 55 -16.01 -12.72 0.09
CA THR A 55 -14.94 -13.54 0.70
C THR A 55 -13.60 -13.32 -0.01
N LEU A 56 -13.60 -13.25 -1.34
CA LEU A 56 -12.41 -12.91 -2.12
C LEU A 56 -11.83 -11.55 -1.68
N LEU A 57 -12.65 -10.49 -1.74
CA LEU A 57 -12.22 -9.13 -1.40
C LEU A 57 -11.74 -9.03 0.05
N CYS A 58 -12.37 -9.72 0.99
CA CYS A 58 -11.90 -9.75 2.39
C CYS A 58 -10.49 -10.34 2.50
N GLY A 59 -10.18 -11.40 1.74
CA GLY A 59 -8.83 -11.97 1.75
C GLY A 59 -7.79 -11.10 1.05
N LEU A 60 -8.18 -10.33 0.03
CA LEU A 60 -7.31 -9.33 -0.59
C LEU A 60 -7.00 -8.18 0.39
N VAL A 61 -8.03 -7.66 1.08
CA VAL A 61 -7.85 -6.64 2.12
C VAL A 61 -6.98 -7.17 3.27
N ALA A 62 -7.22 -8.41 3.72
CA ALA A 62 -6.46 -9.04 4.80
C ALA A 62 -4.96 -9.18 4.47
N ALA A 63 -4.60 -9.47 3.22
CA ALA A 63 -3.21 -9.58 2.80
C ALA A 63 -2.47 -8.23 2.84
N GLN A 64 -3.17 -7.11 2.63
CA GLN A 64 -2.59 -5.76 2.66
C GLN A 64 -2.68 -5.11 4.04
N TYR A 65 -3.38 -5.72 4.99
CA TYR A 65 -3.61 -5.15 6.31
C TYR A 65 -2.32 -5.06 7.14
N ASP A 66 -2.20 -3.97 7.88
CA ASP A 66 -1.20 -3.75 8.91
C ASP A 66 -1.93 -3.41 10.21
N GLU A 67 -1.46 -3.91 11.36
CA GLU A 67 -2.13 -3.70 12.65
C GLU A 67 -2.29 -2.22 13.03
N SER A 68 -1.47 -1.35 12.45
CA SER A 68 -1.58 0.08 12.65
C SER A 68 -2.73 0.74 11.88
N TYR A 69 -3.31 0.09 10.86
CA TYR A 69 -4.27 0.73 9.96
C TYR A 69 -5.61 1.01 10.63
N CYS A 70 -6.14 2.22 10.42
CA CYS A 70 -7.46 2.60 10.92
C CYS A 70 -8.59 2.13 9.98
N ASP A 71 -9.84 2.21 10.46
CA ASP A 71 -11.01 1.72 9.72
C ASP A 71 -11.17 2.37 8.34
N GLU A 72 -10.89 3.68 8.21
CA GLU A 72 -10.93 4.37 6.91
C GLU A 72 -9.80 3.91 5.98
N THR A 73 -8.64 3.52 6.51
CA THR A 73 -7.56 2.90 5.72
C THR A 73 -8.00 1.53 5.19
N ILE A 74 -8.58 0.69 6.05
CA ILE A 74 -9.13 -0.62 5.64
C ILE A 74 -10.20 -0.43 4.56
N ARG A 75 -11.07 0.57 4.73
CA ARG A 75 -12.10 0.91 3.75
C ARG A 75 -11.50 1.40 2.43
N ALA A 76 -10.45 2.21 2.45
CA ALA A 76 -9.77 2.65 1.24
C ALA A 76 -9.10 1.49 0.49
N ILE A 77 -8.48 0.56 1.21
CA ILE A 77 -7.94 -0.68 0.64
C ILE A 77 -9.08 -1.51 0.02
N ALA A 78 -10.24 -1.61 0.68
CA ALA A 78 -11.39 -2.32 0.12
C ALA A 78 -11.90 -1.70 -1.20
N ILE A 79 -11.94 -0.36 -1.31
CA ILE A 79 -12.27 0.34 -2.56
C ILE A 79 -11.26 -0.02 -3.66
N LEU A 80 -9.96 0.04 -3.36
CA LEU A 80 -8.90 -0.34 -4.30
C LEU A 80 -9.06 -1.79 -4.77
N MET A 81 -9.14 -2.75 -3.83
CA MET A 81 -9.24 -4.17 -4.17
C MET A 81 -10.48 -4.47 -5.02
N GLN A 82 -11.62 -3.83 -4.72
CA GLN A 82 -12.83 -4.00 -5.51
C GLN A 82 -12.64 -3.48 -6.94
N SER A 83 -12.17 -2.23 -7.07
CA SER A 83 -12.00 -1.58 -8.37
C SER A 83 -10.96 -2.30 -9.23
N ASP A 84 -9.84 -2.67 -8.64
CA ASP A 84 -8.72 -3.30 -9.33
C ASP A 84 -9.04 -4.74 -9.74
N TYR A 85 -9.72 -5.50 -8.88
CA TYR A 85 -10.15 -6.85 -9.24
C TYR A 85 -11.21 -6.84 -10.34
N ASP A 86 -12.09 -5.83 -10.38
CA ASP A 86 -13.05 -5.66 -11.47
C ASP A 86 -12.36 -5.24 -12.79
N ALA A 87 -11.27 -4.47 -12.72
CA ALA A 87 -10.51 -4.05 -13.89
C ALA A 87 -9.63 -5.16 -14.46
N GLU A 88 -8.84 -5.83 -13.61
CA GLU A 88 -7.80 -6.77 -14.02
C GLU A 88 -7.66 -7.95 -13.04
N PRO A 89 -8.66 -8.85 -12.95
CA PRO A 89 -8.63 -9.97 -12.00
C PRO A 89 -7.43 -10.91 -12.20
N GLN A 90 -6.89 -10.98 -13.43
CA GLN A 90 -5.70 -11.77 -13.76
C GLN A 90 -4.42 -11.32 -13.06
N LYS A 91 -4.34 -10.06 -12.57
CA LYS A 91 -3.18 -9.54 -11.83
C LYS A 91 -3.10 -10.06 -10.39
N PHE A 92 -4.16 -10.71 -9.90
CA PHE A 92 -4.24 -11.20 -8.52
C PHE A 92 -3.92 -12.70 -8.45
N HIS A 93 -2.68 -13.03 -8.11
CA HIS A 93 -2.25 -14.42 -7.91
C HIS A 93 -2.71 -14.93 -6.53
N LEU A 94 -3.93 -15.46 -6.45
CA LEU A 94 -4.61 -15.80 -5.19
C LEU A 94 -3.93 -16.90 -4.35
N LYS A 95 -2.96 -17.63 -4.90
CA LYS A 95 -2.13 -18.58 -4.14
C LYS A 95 -0.99 -17.91 -3.37
N ASN A 96 -0.65 -16.67 -3.72
CA ASN A 96 0.36 -15.90 -3.01
C ASN A 96 -0.28 -15.24 -1.77
N LYS A 97 0.22 -15.58 -0.58
CA LYS A 97 -0.29 -15.06 0.69
C LYS A 97 -0.08 -13.55 0.87
N ASP A 98 0.89 -12.98 0.17
CA ASP A 98 1.12 -11.53 0.15
C ASP A 98 0.07 -10.78 -0.69
N ILE A 99 -0.69 -11.51 -1.52
CA ILE A 99 -1.76 -10.96 -2.37
C ILE A 99 -3.14 -11.32 -1.81
N TYR A 100 -3.32 -12.57 -1.35
CA TYR A 100 -4.58 -13.08 -0.82
C TYR A 100 -4.31 -13.93 0.42
N LEU A 101 -4.91 -13.56 1.55
CA LEU A 101 -4.78 -14.29 2.80
C LEU A 101 -6.16 -14.68 3.29
N SER A 102 -6.52 -15.97 3.31
CA SER A 102 -7.84 -16.43 3.78
C SER A 102 -7.97 -16.43 5.31
N LYS A 103 -9.20 -16.36 5.84
CA LYS A 103 -9.46 -16.34 7.29
C LYS A 103 -8.91 -17.57 8.01
N ASN A 104 -8.94 -18.73 7.35
CA ASN A 104 -8.48 -19.97 7.96
C ASN A 104 -6.95 -20.01 8.09
N GLU A 105 -6.26 -19.40 7.13
CA GLU A 105 -4.80 -19.38 7.04
C GLU A 105 -4.15 -18.18 7.75
N ALA A 106 -4.93 -17.12 8.01
CA ALA A 106 -4.48 -15.94 8.74
C ALA A 106 -4.02 -16.28 10.17
N GLU A 107 -3.17 -15.45 10.76
CA GLU A 107 -2.85 -15.52 12.19
C GLU A 107 -3.98 -14.95 13.04
N ASN A 108 -4.01 -15.26 14.35
CA ASN A 108 -5.15 -14.91 15.21
C ASN A 108 -5.44 -13.41 15.26
N SER A 109 -4.43 -12.54 15.29
CA SER A 109 -4.65 -11.08 15.31
C SER A 109 -5.35 -10.58 14.05
N ILE A 110 -4.99 -11.13 12.88
CA ILE A 110 -5.67 -10.83 11.61
C ILE A 110 -7.06 -11.48 11.57
N LYS A 111 -7.22 -12.71 12.07
CA LYS A 111 -8.54 -13.39 12.13
C LYS A 111 -9.57 -12.59 12.91
N GLU A 112 -9.17 -11.94 13.99
CA GLU A 112 -10.04 -11.08 14.79
C GLU A 112 -10.54 -9.86 14.00
N LYS A 113 -9.74 -9.38 13.03
CA LYS A 113 -10.06 -8.23 12.16
C LYS A 113 -10.94 -8.55 10.96
N TYR A 114 -11.20 -9.83 10.68
CA TYR A 114 -12.03 -10.21 9.54
C TYR A 114 -13.45 -9.62 9.56
N SER A 115 -14.04 -9.45 10.74
CA SER A 115 -15.36 -8.81 10.82
C SER A 115 -15.33 -7.33 10.41
N ASP A 116 -14.19 -6.65 10.60
CA ASP A 116 -13.98 -5.27 10.14
C ASP A 116 -13.72 -5.24 8.62
N PHE A 117 -12.99 -6.21 8.08
CA PHE A 117 -12.82 -6.35 6.61
C PHE A 117 -14.16 -6.60 5.91
N GLU A 118 -15.01 -7.47 6.46
CA GLU A 118 -16.36 -7.72 5.95
C GLU A 118 -17.21 -6.45 5.96
N LYS A 119 -17.16 -5.65 7.03
CA LYS A 119 -17.87 -4.35 7.09
C LYS A 119 -17.35 -3.40 6.01
N ALA A 120 -16.03 -3.27 5.87
CA ALA A 120 -15.41 -2.40 4.88
C ALA A 120 -15.82 -2.80 3.46
N VAL A 121 -15.66 -4.07 3.09
CA VAL A 121 -16.04 -4.63 1.78
C VAL A 121 -17.53 -4.43 1.49
N ASN A 122 -18.40 -4.65 2.47
CA ASN A 122 -19.84 -4.40 2.29
C ASN A 122 -20.16 -2.93 2.04
N SER A 123 -19.45 -2.01 2.69
CA SER A 123 -19.68 -0.57 2.58
C SER A 123 -19.26 0.05 1.24
N VAL A 124 -18.51 -0.69 0.41
CA VAL A 124 -17.91 -0.17 -0.83
C VAL A 124 -18.44 -0.86 -2.09
N SER A 125 -19.41 -1.77 -1.97
CA SER A 125 -19.90 -2.62 -3.08
C SER A 125 -20.40 -1.89 -4.33
N GLU A 126 -20.75 -0.60 -4.22
CA GLU A 126 -21.20 0.24 -5.33
C GLU A 126 -20.13 1.26 -5.77
N ILE A 127 -19.06 1.45 -5.00
CA ILE A 127 -18.00 2.44 -5.25
C ILE A 127 -17.04 1.92 -6.32
N LYS A 128 -16.68 2.78 -7.26
CA LYS A 128 -15.68 2.50 -8.30
C LYS A 128 -14.65 3.61 -8.39
N ILE A 129 -13.45 3.26 -8.82
CA ILE A 129 -12.41 4.22 -9.21
C ILE A 129 -12.40 4.27 -10.74
N THR A 130 -12.70 5.43 -11.32
CA THR A 130 -12.75 5.56 -12.78
C THR A 130 -12.06 6.83 -13.27
N LYS A 131 -11.48 6.76 -14.47
CA LYS A 131 -10.98 7.91 -15.22
C LYS A 131 -11.56 7.83 -16.62
N ASP A 132 -12.18 8.91 -17.09
CA ASP A 132 -12.87 8.96 -18.39
C ASP A 132 -13.90 7.81 -18.57
N ASN A 133 -14.70 7.53 -17.53
CA ASN A 133 -15.67 6.42 -17.46
C ASN A 133 -15.08 5.01 -17.62
N LYS A 134 -13.76 4.84 -17.45
CA LYS A 134 -13.08 3.54 -17.46
C LYS A 134 -12.56 3.22 -16.07
N THR A 135 -12.82 1.99 -15.62
CA THR A 135 -12.14 1.42 -14.46
C THR A 135 -10.75 0.97 -14.91
N LEU A 136 -9.71 1.48 -14.26
CA LEU A 136 -8.31 1.16 -14.54
C LEU A 136 -7.69 0.57 -13.28
N TYR A 137 -6.74 -0.34 -13.46
CA TYR A 137 -5.98 -0.92 -12.36
C TYR A 137 -5.09 0.14 -11.70
N ILE A 138 -5.12 0.23 -10.38
CA ILE A 138 -4.31 1.18 -9.61
C ILE A 138 -3.19 0.40 -8.90
N PRO A 139 -1.93 0.50 -9.34
CA PRO A 139 -0.82 -0.06 -8.59
C PRO A 139 -0.71 0.63 -7.22
N PHE A 140 -0.25 -0.13 -6.23
CA PHE A 140 0.04 0.40 -4.91
C PHE A 140 1.28 -0.28 -4.34
N ALA A 141 1.89 0.37 -3.36
CA ALA A 141 2.98 -0.18 -2.58
C ALA A 141 2.78 0.16 -1.10
N LYS A 142 3.45 -0.58 -0.21
CA LYS A 142 3.33 -0.31 1.23
C LYS A 142 3.84 1.09 1.60
N ILE A 143 4.99 1.48 1.04
CA ILE A 143 5.70 2.73 1.37
C ILE A 143 6.28 3.35 0.10
N SER A 144 6.21 4.67 -0.02
CA SER A 144 6.90 5.49 -1.03
C SER A 144 8.11 6.21 -0.42
N ASN A 145 8.98 6.80 -1.24
CA ASN A 145 10.11 7.59 -0.77
C ASN A 145 9.76 9.09 -0.55
N GLY A 146 8.52 9.38 -0.15
CA GLY A 146 8.03 10.76 0.04
C GLY A 146 7.22 11.30 -1.14
N GLN A 147 7.22 10.61 -2.27
CA GLN A 147 6.38 10.88 -3.43
C GLN A 147 6.12 9.60 -4.21
N THR A 148 5.03 9.58 -4.98
CA THR A 148 4.79 8.51 -5.96
C THR A 148 5.48 8.84 -7.28
N ILE A 149 5.69 7.83 -8.12
CA ILE A 149 6.46 7.95 -9.36
C ILE A 149 5.59 7.73 -10.58
N THR A 150 6.02 8.30 -11.70
CA THR A 150 5.52 7.94 -13.02
C THR A 150 6.04 6.56 -13.42
N ASP A 151 5.14 5.74 -13.97
CA ASP A 151 5.48 4.47 -14.61
C ASP A 151 4.90 4.46 -16.03
N LYS A 152 5.62 3.88 -16.99
CA LYS A 152 5.16 3.80 -18.38
C LYS A 152 4.01 2.81 -18.56
N GLU A 153 3.91 1.80 -17.70
CA GLU A 153 2.78 0.87 -17.72
C GLU A 153 1.48 1.54 -17.22
N TYR A 154 1.64 2.57 -16.38
CA TYR A 154 0.54 3.28 -15.73
C TYR A 154 0.59 4.78 -16.07
N ASP A 155 0.74 5.11 -17.34
CA ASP A 155 0.90 6.48 -17.85
C ASP A 155 -0.31 7.40 -17.59
N TYR A 156 -1.44 6.82 -17.22
CA TYR A 156 -2.65 7.49 -16.78
C TYR A 156 -2.59 7.98 -15.32
N LEU A 157 -1.53 7.65 -14.57
CA LEU A 157 -1.31 8.09 -13.19
C LEU A 157 -0.33 9.26 -13.13
N SER A 158 -0.76 10.32 -12.46
CA SER A 158 0.11 11.45 -12.12
C SER A 158 0.85 11.18 -10.80
N PRO A 159 2.17 11.45 -10.71
CA PRO A 159 2.89 11.36 -9.44
C PRO A 159 2.39 12.42 -8.46
N VAL A 160 2.29 12.07 -7.17
CA VAL A 160 1.82 12.96 -6.10
C VAL A 160 2.78 12.93 -4.91
N ALA A 161 2.71 13.96 -4.08
CA ALA A 161 3.45 14.01 -2.83
C ALA A 161 2.88 13.00 -1.82
N SER A 162 3.75 12.31 -1.09
CA SER A 162 3.42 11.40 0.01
C SER A 162 4.42 11.60 1.16
N PRO A 163 4.58 12.83 1.68
CA PRO A 163 5.70 13.18 2.56
C PRO A 163 5.63 12.47 3.93
N TRP A 164 4.47 11.95 4.30
CA TRP A 164 4.22 11.32 5.60
C TRP A 164 4.81 9.91 5.69
N ASP A 165 5.17 9.31 4.56
CA ASP A 165 5.78 7.98 4.50
C ASP A 165 7.10 7.90 5.27
N CYS A 166 7.81 9.04 5.40
CA CYS A 166 9.03 9.14 6.20
C CYS A 166 8.82 8.88 7.70
N PHE A 167 7.57 8.88 8.18
CA PHE A 167 7.25 8.51 9.56
C PHE A 167 7.21 6.99 9.77
N ASN A 168 7.22 6.19 8.70
CA ASN A 168 7.27 4.74 8.82
C ASN A 168 8.69 4.27 9.19
N VAL A 169 8.79 3.32 10.12
CA VAL A 169 10.08 2.77 10.58
C VAL A 169 10.86 2.03 9.47
N ASN A 170 10.16 1.55 8.44
CA ASN A 170 10.72 0.86 7.28
C ASN A 170 10.86 1.78 6.06
N TYR A 171 10.90 3.10 6.28
CA TYR A 171 11.12 4.05 5.19
C TYR A 171 12.53 3.93 4.62
N GLU A 172 12.62 3.78 3.30
CA GLU A 172 13.87 3.74 2.55
C GLU A 172 13.79 4.75 1.38
N PRO A 173 14.82 5.61 1.17
CA PRO A 173 14.86 6.59 0.07
C PRO A 173 14.72 5.99 -1.34
N GLU A 174 15.09 4.71 -1.49
CA GLU A 174 15.03 3.94 -2.73
C GLU A 174 13.65 3.37 -3.06
N ASN A 175 12.69 3.41 -2.11
CA ASN A 175 11.35 2.89 -2.32
C ASN A 175 10.68 3.55 -3.53
N LYS A 176 10.14 2.70 -4.42
CA LYS A 176 9.39 3.13 -5.60
C LYS A 176 7.94 2.74 -5.44
N CYS A 177 7.06 3.71 -5.62
CA CYS A 177 5.63 3.53 -5.50
C CYS A 177 4.95 4.23 -6.68
N ALA A 178 4.44 3.45 -7.63
CA ALA A 178 3.49 3.95 -8.61
C ALA A 178 2.08 3.91 -7.99
N GLY A 179 1.24 4.91 -8.27
CA GLY A 179 -0.14 4.96 -7.78
C GLY A 179 -0.24 5.34 -6.29
N VAL A 180 -0.61 4.38 -5.42
CA VAL A 180 -0.96 4.65 -4.02
C VAL A 180 0.07 4.11 -3.03
N SER A 181 0.46 4.91 -2.04
CA SER A 181 1.20 4.42 -0.87
C SER A 181 0.22 4.08 0.26
N LEU A 182 0.22 2.83 0.73
CA LEU A 182 -0.69 2.42 1.81
C LEU A 182 -0.36 3.09 3.15
N CYS A 183 0.92 3.30 3.47
CA CYS A 183 1.31 4.00 4.69
C CYS A 183 0.97 5.49 4.65
N GLY A 184 1.13 6.16 3.50
CA GLY A 184 0.71 7.55 3.37
C GLY A 184 -0.81 7.69 3.35
N LEU A 185 -1.51 6.76 2.71
CA LEU A 185 -2.98 6.64 2.75
C LEU A 185 -3.46 6.50 4.20
N ASP A 186 -2.81 5.64 4.99
CA ASP A 186 -3.13 5.48 6.41
C ASP A 186 -2.93 6.76 7.22
N TYR A 187 -1.84 7.49 6.97
CA TYR A 187 -1.61 8.78 7.61
C TYR A 187 -2.75 9.78 7.31
N LEU A 188 -3.20 9.86 6.06
CA LEU A 188 -4.32 10.72 5.67
C LEU A 188 -5.61 10.34 6.41
N CYS A 189 -5.92 9.04 6.44
CA CYS A 189 -7.10 8.53 7.11
C CYS A 189 -7.06 8.80 8.63
N LYS A 190 -5.92 8.55 9.29
CA LYS A 190 -5.70 8.89 10.71
C LYS A 190 -5.76 10.39 10.99
N SER A 191 -5.46 11.21 9.99
CA SER A 191 -5.59 12.67 10.06
C SER A 191 -7.03 13.17 9.84
N GLY A 192 -8.00 12.25 9.72
CA GLY A 192 -9.43 12.55 9.64
C GLY A 192 -10.00 12.62 8.22
N MET A 193 -9.23 12.20 7.19
CA MET A 193 -9.79 12.05 5.84
C MET A 193 -10.63 10.77 5.75
N THR A 194 -11.70 10.81 4.94
CA THR A 194 -12.42 9.60 4.54
C THR A 194 -11.61 8.83 3.51
N ALA A 195 -11.88 7.54 3.37
CA ALA A 195 -11.25 6.66 2.39
C ALA A 195 -11.22 7.26 0.98
N GLU A 196 -12.35 7.79 0.49
CA GLU A 196 -12.46 8.37 -0.85
C GLU A 196 -11.60 9.63 -0.99
N LYS A 197 -11.57 10.49 0.04
CA LYS A 197 -10.74 11.71 0.02
C LYS A 197 -9.26 11.37 0.06
N ALA A 198 -8.88 10.37 0.86
CA ALA A 198 -7.51 9.90 0.95
C ALA A 198 -7.07 9.27 -0.38
N LEU A 199 -7.91 8.46 -1.03
CA LEU A 199 -7.63 7.93 -2.37
C LEU A 199 -7.58 9.02 -3.43
N LYS A 200 -8.48 10.01 -3.36
CA LYS A 200 -8.50 11.15 -4.29
C LYS A 200 -7.24 12.01 -4.21
N TRP A 201 -6.53 12.01 -3.08
CA TRP A 201 -5.20 12.61 -2.97
C TRP A 201 -4.20 11.93 -3.91
N TYR A 202 -4.16 10.60 -3.91
CA TYR A 202 -3.28 9.81 -4.77
C TYR A 202 -3.74 9.74 -6.23
N LEU A 203 -5.05 9.87 -6.45
CA LEU A 203 -5.69 9.71 -7.74
C LEU A 203 -6.44 11.00 -8.13
N PRO A 204 -5.74 12.15 -8.26
CA PRO A 204 -6.38 13.46 -8.41
C PRO A 204 -7.27 13.55 -9.67
N GLU A 205 -6.94 12.79 -10.71
CA GLU A 205 -7.66 12.77 -11.98
C GLU A 205 -8.78 11.71 -12.05
N PHE A 206 -9.00 10.93 -10.99
CA PHE A 206 -9.99 9.84 -10.96
C PHE A 206 -11.26 10.23 -10.21
N GLU A 207 -12.41 9.80 -10.70
CA GLU A 207 -13.66 9.80 -9.96
C GLU A 207 -13.73 8.60 -9.02
N ILE A 208 -14.19 8.83 -7.80
CA ILE A 208 -14.37 7.80 -6.76
C ILE A 208 -15.79 7.93 -6.24
N GLY A 209 -16.65 6.99 -6.58
CA GLY A 209 -18.09 7.02 -6.26
C GLY A 209 -18.84 5.81 -6.76
#